data_AF-A0A9P7AK63-F1
#
_entry.id   AF-A0A9P7AK63-F1
#
_cell.length_a   1.000
_cell.length_b   1.000
_cell.length_c   1.000
_cell.angle_alpha   90.00
_cell.angle_beta   90.00
_cell.angle_gamma   90.00
#
_symmetry.space_group_name_H-M   'P 1'
#
loop_
_entity.id
_entity.type
_entity.pdbx_description
1 polymer ?
#
loop_
_entity_poly.entity_id
_entity_poly.type
_entity_poly.pdbx_seq_one_letter_code
_entity_poly.pdbx_strand_id
1 'polypeptide(L)' 'IQQVTQECFGKWPCLWQMKVAKAFIQKDRDIVCITSMSLGKTMTFWMPLLL' A
#
# COMPACT_ATOMS: atom_id res chain seq x y z
N ILE A 1 2.51 8.43 -4.35
CA ILE A 1 1.74 7.28 -3.82
C ILE A 1 0.31 7.66 -3.43
N GLN A 2 0.05 8.62 -2.52
CA GLN A 2 -1.32 8.96 -2.07
C GLN A 2 -2.21 9.45 -3.23
N GLN A 3 -1.75 10.48 -3.94
CA GLN A 3 -2.46 11.04 -5.10
C GLN A 3 -2.70 9.98 -6.18
N VAL A 4 -1.65 9.28 -6.61
CA VAL A 4 -1.76 8.19 -7.60
C VAL A 4 -2.73 7.08 -7.12
N THR A 5 -2.73 6.74 -5.83
CA THR A 5 -3.70 5.77 -5.27
C THR A 5 -5.12 6.30 -5.34
N GLN A 6 -5.32 7.59 -5.04
CA GLN A 6 -6.62 8.25 -5.16
C GLN A 6 -7.09 8.30 -6.63
N GLU A 7 -6.21 8.61 -7.56
CA GLU A 7 -6.52 8.68 -9.00
C GLU A 7 -6.85 7.30 -9.59
N CYS A 8 -6.07 6.27 -9.25
CA CYS A 8 -6.26 4.93 -9.79
C CYS A 8 -7.36 4.11 -9.10
N PHE A 9 -7.53 4.28 -7.79
CA PHE A 9 -8.47 3.45 -7.00
C PHE A 9 -9.66 4.21 -6.43
N GLY A 10 -9.71 5.55 -6.57
CA GLY A 10 -10.75 6.39 -5.98
C GLY A 10 -10.75 6.40 -4.44
N LYS A 11 -9.66 5.92 -3.81
CA LYS A 11 -9.55 5.75 -2.36
C LYS A 11 -8.29 6.37 -1.81
N TRP A 12 -8.44 7.09 -0.70
CA TRP A 12 -7.30 7.65 0.01
C TRP A 12 -6.67 6.59 0.91
N PRO A 13 -5.39 6.23 0.72
CA PRO A 13 -4.76 5.21 1.54
C PRO A 13 -4.53 5.73 2.97
N CYS A 14 -4.80 4.88 3.95
CA CYS A 14 -4.52 5.20 5.35
C CYS A 14 -3.02 5.06 5.68
N LEU A 15 -2.62 5.53 6.87
CA LEU A 15 -1.21 5.61 7.27
C LEU A 15 -0.48 4.26 7.18
N TRP A 16 -1.10 3.18 7.65
CA TRP A 16 -0.45 1.87 7.64
C TRP A 16 -0.22 1.37 6.21
N GLN A 17 -1.18 1.59 5.31
CA GLN A 17 -1.07 1.18 3.91
C GLN A 17 0.08 1.89 3.20
N MET A 18 0.25 3.17 3.49
CA MET A 18 1.38 3.93 2.98
C MET A 18 2.73 3.46 3.52
N LYS A 19 2.80 3.08 4.81
CA LYS A 19 4.03 2.55 5.41
C LYS A 19 4.46 1.25 4.73
N VAL A 20 3.51 0.33 4.52
CA VAL A 20 3.77 -0.92 3.80
C VAL A 20 4.17 -0.65 2.36
N ALA A 21 3.45 0.23 1.65
CA ALA A 21 3.79 0.53 0.26
C ALA A 21 5.17 1.18 0.10
N LYS A 22 5.56 2.07 1.02
CA LYS A 22 6.92 2.64 1.06
C LYS A 22 7.99 1.59 1.34
N ALA A 23 7.74 0.68 2.27
CA ALA A 23 8.67 -0.42 2.54
C ALA A 23 8.86 -1.30 1.29
N PHE A 24 7.79 -1.58 0.55
CA PHE A 24 7.89 -2.35 -0.71
C PHE A 24 8.76 -1.64 -1.76
N ILE A 25 8.64 -0.31 -1.88
CA ILE A 25 9.43 0.49 -2.84
C ILE A 25 10.91 0.53 -2.45
N GLN A 26 11.22 0.52 -1.16
CA GLN A 26 12.61 0.53 -0.67
C GLN A 26 13.39 -0.73 -1.07
N LYS A 27 12.71 -1.88 -1.24
CA LYS A 27 13.30 -3.17 -1.67
C LYS A 27 14.54 -3.58 -0.86
N ASP A 28 14.63 -3.14 0.39
CA ASP A 28 15.78 -3.33 1.28
C ASP A 28 15.57 -4.45 2.31
N ARG A 29 14.35 -5.01 2.37
CA ARG A 29 13.96 -6.04 3.34
C ARG A 29 12.73 -6.82 2.86
N ASP A 30 12.57 -8.02 3.41
CA ASP A 30 11.33 -8.77 3.32
C ASP A 30 10.26 -8.16 4.24
N ILE A 31 9.01 -8.19 3.79
CA ILE A 31 7.88 -7.55 4.48
C ILE A 31 6.83 -8.58 4.81
N VAL A 32 6.52 -8.71 6.10
CA VAL A 32 5.35 -9.45 6.60
C VAL A 32 4.33 -8.44 7.11
N CYS A 33 3.15 -8.42 6.50
CA CYS A 33 2.04 -7.57 6.92
C CYS A 33 0.88 -8.43 7.42
N ILE A 34 0.59 -8.33 8.72
CA ILE A 34 -0.53 -9.05 9.37
C ILE A 34 -1.65 -8.04 9.62
N THR A 35 -2.82 -8.30 9.03
CA THR A 35 -4.00 -7.44 9.15
C THR A 35 -5.25 -8.27 8.92
N SER A 36 -6.39 -7.91 9.52
CA SER A 36 -7.62 -8.68 9.37
C SER A 36 -8.13 -8.63 7.92
N MET A 37 -8.91 -9.64 7.53
CA MET A 37 -9.65 -9.59 6.27
C MET A 37 -10.54 -8.34 6.25
N SER A 38 -10.78 -7.80 5.04
CA SER A 38 -11.50 -6.54 4.77
C SER A 38 -10.78 -5.22 5.07
N LEU A 39 -9.62 -5.20 5.74
CA LEU A 39 -8.86 -3.95 5.98
C LEU A 39 -8.09 -3.40 4.77
N GLY A 40 -8.42 -3.85 3.56
CA GLY A 40 -7.81 -3.30 2.34
C GLY A 40 -6.37 -3.73 2.11
N LYS A 41 -5.96 -4.91 2.62
CA LYS A 41 -4.61 -5.45 2.38
C LYS A 41 -4.26 -5.63 0.90
N THR A 42 -5.27 -5.87 0.06
CA THR A 42 -5.13 -5.96 -1.40
C THR A 42 -4.63 -4.64 -1.98
N MET A 43 -5.16 -3.50 -1.52
CA MET A 43 -4.72 -2.18 -2.00
C MET A 43 -3.23 -1.95 -1.71
N THR A 44 -2.75 -2.35 -0.51
CA THR A 44 -1.33 -2.27 -0.14
C THR A 44 -0.39 -3.05 -1.04
N PHE A 45 -0.85 -4.15 -1.64
CA PHE A 45 -0.06 -4.92 -2.60
C PHE A 45 0.06 -4.19 -3.95
N TRP A 46 -1.01 -3.52 -4.40
CA TRP A 46 -1.02 -2.83 -5.69
C TRP A 46 -0.40 -1.44 -5.66
N MET A 47 -0.49 -0.72 -4.54
CA MET A 47 0.05 0.65 -4.40
C MET A 47 1.53 0.79 -4.82
N PRO A 48 2.47 -0.12 -4.48
CA PRO A 48 3.86 -0.05 -4.91
C PRO A 48 4.06 -0.22 -6.42
N LEU A 49 3.12 -0.87 -7.12
CA LEU A 49 3.22 -1.15 -8.56
C LEU A 49 2.71 0.00 -9.42
N LEU A 50 2.06 1.00 -8.81
CA LEU A 50 1.58 2.20 -9.50
C LEU A 50 2.64 3.31 -9.63
N LEU A 51 3.83 3.12 -9.04
CA LEU A 51 4.97 4.04 -9.11
C LEU A 51 6.14 3.37 -9.82
#